data_AF-A0A511R623-F1
#
_entry.id   AF-A0A511R623-F1
#
_cell.length_a   1.000
_cell.length_b   1.000
_cell.length_c   1.000
_cell.angle_alpha   90.00
_cell.angle_beta   90.00
_cell.angle_gamma   90.00
#
_symmetry.space_group_name_H-M   'P 1'
#
loop_
_entity.id
_entity.type
_entity.pdbx_description
1 polymer ?
#
loop_
_entity_poly.entity_id
_entity_poly.type
_entity_poly.pdbx_seq_one_letter_code
_entity_poly.pdbx_strand_id
1 'polypeptide(L)' 'MRPKAVTLIVRMWQGPDGTVKASVKPADGGKTEHFPDLAALLHYLEQAQQAFDDNPEESRGLR' A
#
# COMPACT_ATOMS: atom_id res chain seq x y z
N MET A 1 -19.27 -13.67 2.40
CA MET A 1 -19.24 -12.20 2.55
C MET A 1 -18.77 -11.58 1.24
N ARG A 2 -19.23 -10.37 0.86
CA ARG A 2 -18.63 -9.67 -0.28
C ARG A 2 -17.24 -9.14 0.13
N PRO A 3 -16.18 -9.33 -0.67
CA PRO A 3 -14.87 -8.74 -0.39
C PRO A 3 -15.04 -7.23 -0.23
N LYS A 4 -14.67 -6.67 0.92
CA LYS A 4 -14.71 -5.23 1.13
C LYS A 4 -13.54 -4.65 0.36
N ALA A 5 -13.81 -3.85 -0.67
CA ALA A 5 -12.75 -3.20 -1.45
C ALA A 5 -11.89 -2.34 -0.52
N VAL A 6 -10.59 -2.59 -0.51
CA VAL A 6 -9.63 -1.77 0.23
C VAL A 6 -9.26 -0.58 -0.64
N THR A 7 -9.49 0.63 -0.12
CA THR A 7 -9.05 1.85 -0.80
C THR A 7 -7.76 2.33 -0.17
N LEU A 8 -6.71 2.45 -0.98
CA LEU A 8 -5.42 2.99 -0.58
C LEU A 8 -5.21 4.39 -1.15
N ILE A 9 -4.74 5.30 -0.31
CA ILE A 9 -4.28 6.62 -0.73
C ILE A 9 -2.77 6.53 -0.91
N VAL A 10 -2.32 6.63 -2.17
CA VAL A 10 -0.91 6.69 -2.52
C VAL A 10 -0.52 8.16 -2.73
N ARG A 11 0.53 8.62 -2.04
CA ARG A 11 1.16 9.92 -2.29
C ARG A 11 2.55 9.70 -2.84
N MET A 12 2.89 10.41 -3.91
CA MET A 12 4.22 10.38 -4.50
C MET A 12 4.79 11.79 -4.52
N TRP A 13 6.09 11.91 -4.28
CA TRP A 13 6.80 13.19 -4.35
C TRP A 13 8.24 12.96 -4.76
N GLN A 14 8.83 13.96 -5.40
CA GLN A 14 10.25 13.94 -5.72
C GLN A 14 11.07 14.37 -4.50
N GLY A 15 12.04 13.54 -4.13
CA GLY A 15 13.01 13.84 -3.09
C GLY A 15 14.05 14.86 -3.54
N PRO A 16 14.85 15.41 -2.61
CA PRO A 16 15.92 16.36 -2.91
C PRO A 16 17.00 15.80 -3.84
N ASP A 17 17.13 14.47 -3.87
CA ASP A 17 18.03 13.66 -4.69
C ASP A 17 17.46 13.34 -6.08
N GLY A 18 16.26 13.84 -6.40
CA GLY A 18 15.57 13.55 -7.66
C GLY A 18 14.81 12.22 -7.67
N THR A 19 15.00 11.38 -6.65
CA THR A 19 14.32 10.08 -6.48
C THR A 19 12.85 10.27 -6.15
N VAL A 20 11.96 9.52 -6.81
CA VAL A 20 10.53 9.53 -6.46
C VAL A 20 10.30 8.66 -5.24
N LYS A 21 9.83 9.29 -4.15
CA LYS A 21 9.43 8.63 -2.90
C LYS A 21 7.92 8.49 -2.88
N ALA A 22 7.44 7.54 -2.09
CA ALA A 22 6.01 7.33 -1.95
C ALA A 22 5.59 7.06 -0.51
N SER A 23 4.31 7.26 -0.23
CA SER A 23 3.66 6.71 0.96
C SER A 23 2.29 6.16 0.62
N VAL A 24 1.88 5.17 1.40
CA VAL A 24 0.58 4.50 1.28
C VAL A 24 -0.13 4.60 2.62
N LYS A 25 -1.43 4.87 2.58
CA LYS A 25 -2.29 4.86 3.76
C LYS A 25 -3.67 4.29 3.40
N PRO A 26 -4.27 3.43 4.24
CA PRO A 26 -5.68 3.06 4.10
C PRO A 26 -6.61 4.27 4.20
N ALA A 27 -7.60 4.36 3.30
CA ALA A 27 -8.58 5.44 3.31
C ALA A 27 -9.49 5.40 4.57
N ASP A 28 -9.76 4.21 5.09
CA ASP A 28 -10.57 3.98 6.30
C ASP A 28 -9.84 4.39 7.60
N GLY A 29 -8.58 4.82 7.51
CA GLY A 29 -7.72 5.16 8.65
C GLY A 29 -6.80 4.00 9.03
N GLY A 30 -5.55 4.33 9.35
CA GLY A 30 -4.51 3.32 9.56
C GLY A 30 -3.12 3.93 9.53
N LYS A 31 -2.11 3.07 9.64
CA LYS A 31 -0.69 3.47 9.59
C LYS A 31 -0.35 3.95 8.17
N THR A 32 0.43 5.03 8.10
CA THR A 32 1.08 5.43 6.84
C THR A 32 2.39 4.67 6.70
N GLU A 33 2.56 3.97 5.59
CA GLU A 33 3.81 3.33 5.22
C GLU A 33 4.57 4.22 4.23
N HIS A 34 5.87 4.38 4.43
CA HIS A 34 6.73 5.23 3.61
C HIS A 34 7.71 4.35 2.83
N PHE A 35 7.90 4.67 1.56
CA PHE A 35 8.71 3.91 0.63
C PHE A 35 9.80 4.82 0.04
N PRO A 36 11.07 4.34 0.03
CA PRO A 36 12.21 5.12 -0.45
C PRO A 36 12.20 5.30 -1.97
N ASP A 37 11.55 4.41 -2.71
CA ASP A 37 11.46 4.40 -4.16
C ASP A 37 10.17 3.69 -4.64
N LEU A 38 9.92 3.75 -5.95
CA LEU A 38 8.74 3.13 -6.57
C LEU A 38 8.84 1.59 -6.64
N ALA A 39 10.03 1.01 -6.63
CA ALA A 39 10.19 -0.44 -6.67
C ALA A 39 9.78 -1.08 -5.33
N ALA A 40 10.14 -0.45 -4.22
CA ALA A 40 9.70 -0.84 -2.88
C ALA A 40 8.17 -0.71 -2.73
N LEU A 41 7.58 0.35 -3.28
CA LEU A 41 6.12 0.50 -3.32
C LEU A 41 5.45 -0.61 -4.13
N LEU A 42 5.95 -0.91 -5.34
CA LEU A 42 5.39 -1.95 -6.19
C LEU A 42 5.41 -3.31 -5.48
N HIS A 43 6.56 -3.68 -4.91
CA HIS A 43 6.72 -4.94 -4.20
C HIS A 43 5.73 -5.09 -3.03
N TYR A 44 5.52 -4.00 -2.28
CA TYR A 44 4.52 -3.97 -1.22
C TYR A 44 3.10 -4.20 -1.74
N LEU A 45 2.71 -3.53 -2.82
CA LEU A 45 1.37 -3.67 -3.41
C LEU A 45 1.14 -5.08 -3.96
N GLU A 46 2.16 -5.70 -4.56
CA GLU A 46 2.11 -7.08 -5.02
C GLU A 46 1.91 -8.06 -3.85
N GLN A 47 2.67 -7.91 -2.76
CA GLN A 47 2.50 -8.73 -1.55
C GLN A 47 1.11 -8.53 -0.92
N ALA A 48 0.64 -7.30 -0.87
CA ALA A 48 -0.66 -6.96 -0.31
C ALA A 48 -1.81 -7.55 -1.14
N GLN A 49 -1.69 -7.53 -2.47
CA GLN A 49 -2.64 -8.16 -3.39
C GLN A 49 -2.62 -9.68 -3.22
N GLN A 50 -1.45 -10.32 -3.20
CA GLN A 50 -1.32 -11.76 -3.00
C GLN A 50 -1.96 -12.20 -1.67
N ALA A 51 -1.71 -11.48 -0.58
CA ALA A 51 -2.31 -11.78 0.72
C ALA A 51 -3.84 -11.59 0.74
N PHE A 52 -4.37 -10.68 -0.08
CA PHE A 52 -5.81 -10.50 -0.24
C PHE A 52 -6.44 -11.63 -1.06
N ASP A 53 -5.77 -12.08 -2.11
CA ASP A 53 -6.22 -13.19 -2.95
C ASP A 53 -6.18 -14.53 -2.20
N ASP A 54 -5.16 -14.74 -1.36
CA ASP A 54 -4.99 -15.97 -0.58
C ASP A 54 -5.95 -16.04 0.63
N ASN A 55 -6.22 -14.91 1.29
CA ASN A 55 -7.11 -14.85 2.47
C ASN A 55 -7.83 -13.50 2.58
N PRO A 56 -9.00 -13.33 1.93
CA PRO A 56 -9.73 -12.06 1.92
C PRO A 56 -10.28 -11.66 3.30
N GLU A 57 -10.35 -12.59 4.28
CA GLU A 57 -10.79 -12.28 5.64
C GLU A 57 -9.66 -11.89 6.60
N GLU A 58 -8.38 -12.02 6.20
CA GLU A 58 -7.24 -11.90 7.12
C GLU A 58 -6.17 -10.89 6.70
N SER A 59 -6.43 -10.06 5.68
CA SER A 59 -5.49 -9.05 5.16
C SER A 59 -5.16 -7.96 6.19
N ARG A 60 -4.30 -8.28 7.16
CA ARG A 60 -3.80 -7.37 8.22
C ARG A 60 -2.91 -6.27 7.67
N GLY A 61 -2.43 -6.39 6.44
CA GLY A 61 -1.63 -5.35 5.75
C GLY A 61 -2.46 -4.29 5.04
N LEU A 62 -3.77 -4.52 4.83
CA LEU A 62 -4.67 -3.65 4.05
C LEU A 62 -5.90 -3.19 4.86
N ARG A 63 -5.84 -3.29 6.18
CA ARG A 63 -6.90 -2.84 7.08
C ARG A 63 -6.62 -1.45 7.64
#